data_AF-A0A559LKY5-F1
#
_entry.id   AF-A0A559LKY5-F1
#
_cell.length_a   1.000
_cell.length_b   1.000
_cell.length_c   1.000
_cell.angle_alpha   90.00
_cell.angle_beta   90.00
_cell.angle_gamma   90.00
#
_symmetry.space_group_name_H-M   'P 1'
#
loop_
_entity.id
_entity.type
_entity.pdbx_description
1 polymer ?
#
loop_
_entity_poly.entity_id
_entity_poly.type
_entity_poly.pdbx_seq_one_letter_code
_entity_poly.pdbx_strand_id
1 'polypeptide(L)'
;MPLNANIRAAQAVVSSRQRLQKGLSRDASKLMKKPLSIRDAERQYKGSNKSSIARIVKQLEAAKTANFSLVPEPNNGRPRLLSDAEEEAIVCFIIWMQKSGLPASKGEIEDAANTIRTRRDPHAQPVSRMWYRRFRDDHPELDTSILKSKEAARYDYEEAGVEETKQWFKRLSEVITRYRIGASECWNADQAGIRV
;
A
#
# COMPACT_ATOMS: atom_id res chain seq x y z
N MET A 1 -4.50 -19.78 7.19
CA MET A 1 -3.30 -19.59 8.03
C MET A 1 -2.58 -20.93 8.18
N PRO A 2 -1.30 -21.08 7.78
CA PRO A 2 -0.58 -22.34 7.98
C PRO A 2 -0.47 -22.64 9.48
N LEU A 3 -0.81 -23.88 9.89
CA LEU A 3 -0.66 -24.30 11.30
C LEU A 3 0.78 -24.06 11.77
N ASN A 4 0.95 -23.59 13.01
CA ASN A 4 2.25 -23.35 13.66
C ASN A 4 3.18 -24.59 13.55
N ALA A 5 2.62 -25.80 13.63
CA ALA A 5 3.34 -27.05 13.44
C ALA A 5 3.99 -27.21 12.04
N ASN A 6 3.32 -26.76 10.98
CA ASN A 6 3.85 -26.82 9.60
C ASN A 6 5.05 -25.88 9.43
N ILE A 7 4.97 -24.69 10.03
CA ILE A 7 6.05 -23.69 9.97
C ILE A 7 7.28 -24.24 10.69
N ARG A 8 7.13 -24.71 11.93
CA ARG A 8 8.24 -25.28 12.73
C ARG A 8 8.90 -26.47 12.02
N ALA A 9 8.10 -27.37 11.44
CA ALA A 9 8.60 -28.51 10.69
C ALA A 9 9.42 -28.09 9.46
N ALA A 10 8.92 -27.11 8.68
CA ALA A 10 9.62 -26.60 7.51
C ALA A 10 10.93 -25.87 7.86
N GLN A 11 10.93 -25.07 8.93
CA GLN A 11 12.14 -24.39 9.41
C GLN A 11 13.22 -25.39 9.84
N ALA A 12 12.83 -26.50 10.48
CA ALA A 12 13.76 -27.57 10.87
C ALA A 12 14.39 -28.25 9.64
N VAL A 13 13.62 -28.50 8.59
CA VAL A 13 14.11 -29.07 7.31
C VAL A 13 15.13 -28.12 6.66
N VAL A 14 14.79 -26.84 6.51
CA VAL A 14 15.68 -25.85 5.88
C VAL A 14 16.95 -25.64 6.72
N SER A 15 16.83 -25.55 8.04
CA SER A 15 17.98 -25.42 8.94
C SER A 15 18.90 -26.64 8.86
N SER A 16 18.36 -27.85 8.76
CA SER A 16 19.13 -29.08 8.59
C SER A 16 19.91 -29.10 7.26
N ARG A 17 19.27 -28.68 6.16
CA ARG A 17 19.92 -28.54 4.84
C ARG A 17 21.04 -27.49 4.88
N GLN A 18 20.80 -26.34 5.49
CA GLN A 18 21.80 -25.27 5.64
C GLN A 18 23.01 -25.70 6.49
N ARG A 19 22.78 -26.43 7.60
CA ARG A 19 23.88 -26.97 8.43
C ARG A 19 24.76 -27.94 7.66
N LEU A 20 24.16 -28.79 6.83
CA LEU A 20 24.90 -29.71 5.97
C LEU A 20 25.74 -28.95 4.94
N GLN A 21 25.16 -27.95 4.25
CA GLN A 21 25.88 -27.11 3.29
C GLN A 21 27.08 -26.38 3.93
N LYS A 22 26.94 -25.93 5.19
CA LYS A 22 28.02 -25.27 5.95
C LYS A 22 29.06 -26.23 6.55
N GLY A 23 28.95 -27.54 6.31
CA GLY A 23 29.86 -28.54 6.87
C GLY A 23 29.73 -28.76 8.38
N LEU A 24 28.72 -28.17 9.02
CA LEU A 24 28.46 -28.20 10.47
C LEU A 24 27.73 -29.47 10.93
N SER A 25 27.62 -30.48 10.06
CA SER A 25 26.93 -31.75 10.34
C SER A 25 27.88 -32.88 10.77
N ARG A 26 29.06 -32.54 11.29
CA ARG A 26 30.06 -33.53 11.74
C ARG A 26 29.86 -33.84 13.22
N ASP A 27 29.63 -35.10 13.53
CA ASP A 27 29.58 -35.65 14.89
C ASP A 27 30.84 -36.51 15.13
N ALA A 28 31.11 -36.90 16.37
CA ALA A 28 32.33 -37.63 16.77
C ALA A 28 32.53 -38.97 16.03
N SER A 29 31.46 -39.55 15.47
CA SER A 29 31.54 -40.62 14.47
C SER A 29 31.58 -39.99 13.08
N LYS A 30 32.64 -40.22 12.31
CA LYS A 30 32.93 -39.64 10.97
C LYS A 30 31.84 -39.81 9.88
N LEU A 31 30.60 -40.21 10.20
CA LEU A 31 29.49 -40.34 9.27
C LEU A 31 28.75 -39.01 9.06
N MET A 32 28.61 -38.61 7.79
CA MET A 32 27.74 -37.51 7.39
C MET A 32 26.26 -37.89 7.63
N LYS A 33 25.57 -37.21 8.56
CA LYS A 33 24.12 -37.37 8.73
C LYS A 33 23.39 -36.74 7.53
N LYS A 34 22.45 -37.49 6.94
CA LYS A 34 21.55 -37.00 5.89
C LYS A 34 20.67 -35.86 6.44
N PRO A 35 20.33 -34.85 5.62
CA PRO A 35 19.49 -33.75 6.08
C PRO A 35 18.07 -34.25 6.35
N LEU A 36 17.37 -33.61 7.29
CA LEU A 36 16.02 -33.98 7.68
C LEU A 36 15.08 -33.99 6.46
N SER A 37 14.47 -35.14 6.18
CA SER A 37 13.50 -35.27 5.10
C SER A 37 12.16 -34.65 5.48
N ILE A 38 11.39 -34.21 4.49
CA ILE A 38 10.03 -33.69 4.70
C ILE A 38 9.13 -34.75 5.37
N ARG A 39 9.31 -36.04 5.01
CA ARG A 39 8.55 -37.16 5.60
C ARG A 39 8.93 -37.39 7.07
N ASP A 40 10.20 -37.19 7.40
CA ASP A 40 10.68 -37.35 8.78
C ASP A 40 10.25 -36.17 9.65
N ALA A 41 10.25 -34.96 9.08
CA ALA A 41 9.71 -33.77 9.71
C ALA A 41 8.20 -33.90 10.02
N GLU A 42 7.41 -34.46 9.09
CA GLU A 42 5.99 -34.73 9.34
C GLU A 42 5.78 -35.68 10.54
N ARG A 43 6.62 -36.72 10.66
CA ARG A 43 6.57 -37.65 11.80
C ARG A 43 6.99 -36.98 13.12
N GLN A 44 7.98 -36.10 13.09
CA GLN A 44 8.52 -35.44 14.28
C GLN A 44 7.59 -34.35 14.82
N TYR A 45 6.89 -33.63 13.93
CA TYR A 45 6.01 -32.52 14.29
C TYR A 45 4.54 -32.92 14.14
N LYS A 46 3.94 -33.44 15.22
CA LYS A 46 2.52 -33.86 15.23
C LYS A 46 1.59 -32.70 14.84
N GLY A 47 0.60 -32.98 13.99
CA GLY A 47 -0.33 -31.98 13.46
C GLY A 47 0.20 -31.19 12.26
N SER A 48 1.38 -31.55 11.75
CA SER A 48 1.88 -31.04 10.47
C SER A 48 1.47 -31.95 9.30
N ASN A 49 1.49 -31.41 8.08
CA ASN A 49 1.10 -32.09 6.85
C ASN A 49 2.20 -31.95 5.80
N LYS A 50 2.63 -33.06 5.20
CA LYS A 50 3.69 -33.14 4.18
C LYS A 50 3.58 -32.09 3.08
N SER A 51 2.39 -31.89 2.52
CA SER A 51 2.14 -30.97 1.42
C SER A 51 2.36 -29.52 1.85
N SER A 52 1.88 -29.19 3.05
CA SER A 52 2.07 -27.86 3.65
C SER A 52 3.54 -27.59 3.97
N ILE A 53 4.24 -28.58 4.54
CA ILE A 53 5.69 -28.49 4.81
C ILE A 53 6.46 -28.28 3.51
N ALA A 54 6.20 -29.07 2.47
CA ALA A 54 6.89 -28.95 1.19
C ALA A 54 6.71 -27.56 0.55
N ARG A 55 5.49 -27.01 0.61
CA ARG A 55 5.19 -25.66 0.13
C ARG A 55 5.99 -24.60 0.90
N ILE A 56 6.01 -24.67 2.24
CA ILE A 56 6.72 -23.71 3.08
C ILE A 56 8.23 -23.83 2.92
N VAL A 57 8.77 -25.05 2.78
CA VAL A 57 10.20 -25.28 2.48
C VAL A 57 10.58 -24.59 1.16
N LYS A 58 9.78 -24.73 0.11
CA LYS A 58 10.01 -24.05 -1.18
C LYS A 58 10.05 -22.53 -1.02
N GLN A 59 9.18 -21.96 -0.19
CA GLN A 59 9.15 -20.52 0.09
C GLN A 59 10.39 -20.05 0.85
N LEU A 60 10.77 -20.77 1.90
CA LEU A 60 11.97 -20.49 2.70
C LEU A 60 13.25 -20.57 1.86
N GLU A 61 13.35 -21.58 0.98
CA GLU A 61 14.50 -21.73 0.08
C GLU A 61 14.56 -20.62 -0.96
N ALA A 62 13.43 -20.19 -1.54
CA ALA A 62 13.36 -19.06 -2.45
C ALA A 62 13.78 -17.74 -1.77
N ALA A 63 13.33 -17.53 -0.52
CA ALA A 63 13.73 -16.37 0.29
C ALA A 63 15.17 -16.45 0.82
N LYS A 64 15.85 -17.60 0.69
CA LYS A 64 17.15 -17.90 1.30
C LYS A 64 17.19 -17.68 2.82
N THR A 65 16.05 -17.83 3.51
CA THR A 65 15.95 -17.64 4.96
C THR A 65 15.40 -18.90 5.64
N ALA A 66 15.81 -19.13 6.90
CA ALA A 66 15.19 -20.15 7.75
C ALA A 66 14.08 -19.56 8.65
N ASN A 67 13.93 -18.23 8.66
CA ASN A 67 12.91 -17.55 9.45
C ASN A 67 11.68 -17.27 8.58
N PHE A 68 10.55 -17.91 8.91
CA PHE A 68 9.31 -17.75 8.16
C PHE A 68 8.74 -16.33 8.27
N SER A 69 9.01 -15.59 9.36
CA SER A 69 8.55 -14.20 9.48
C SER A 69 9.24 -13.23 8.51
N LEU A 70 10.38 -13.64 7.94
CA LEU A 70 11.12 -12.86 6.95
C LEU A 70 10.78 -13.28 5.51
N VAL A 71 9.92 -14.29 5.34
CA VAL A 71 9.42 -14.68 4.02
C VAL A 71 8.34 -13.69 3.64
N PRO A 72 8.48 -12.95 2.52
CA PRO A 72 7.40 -12.10 2.02
C PRO A 72 6.15 -12.95 1.87
N GLU A 73 5.01 -12.50 2.40
CA GLU A 73 3.78 -13.25 2.25
C GLU A 73 3.51 -13.42 0.75
N PRO A 74 3.38 -14.66 0.25
CA PRO A 74 2.98 -14.86 -1.13
C PRO A 74 1.65 -14.13 -1.34
N ASN A 75 1.55 -13.36 -2.43
CA ASN A 75 0.29 -12.77 -2.85
C ASN A 75 -0.66 -13.93 -3.19
N ASN A 76 -1.38 -14.43 -2.18
CA ASN A 76 -2.23 -15.63 -2.25
C ASN A 76 -3.56 -15.34 -2.97
N GLY A 77 -3.71 -14.13 -3.51
CA GLY A 77 -4.87 -13.69 -4.25
C GLY A 77 -4.86 -14.15 -5.71
N ARG A 78 -5.96 -13.82 -6.40
CA ARG A 78 -6.03 -13.89 -7.86
C ARG A 78 -4.88 -13.06 -8.45
N PRO A 79 -4.21 -13.52 -9.52
CA PRO A 79 -3.20 -12.72 -10.20
C PRO A 79 -3.70 -11.30 -10.45
N ARG A 80 -2.93 -10.30 -10.02
CA ARG A 80 -3.30 -8.90 -10.22
C ARG A 80 -3.40 -8.62 -11.71
N LEU A 81 -4.38 -7.78 -12.06
CA LEU A 81 -4.69 -7.45 -13.45
C LEU A 81 -3.59 -6.58 -14.08
N LEU A 82 -2.90 -5.82 -13.23
CA LEU A 82 -1.76 -4.97 -13.52
C LEU A 82 -0.57 -5.44 -12.67
N SER A 83 0.64 -5.19 -13.16
CA SER A 83 1.86 -5.32 -12.36
C SER A 83 2.01 -4.15 -11.40
N ASP A 84 2.80 -4.32 -10.34
CA ASP A 84 3.00 -3.28 -9.33
C ASP A 84 3.49 -1.95 -9.95
N ALA A 85 4.35 -2.01 -10.97
CA ALA A 85 4.84 -0.83 -11.67
C ALA A 85 3.77 -0.13 -12.53
N GLU A 86 2.85 -0.91 -13.12
CA GLU A 86 1.73 -0.37 -13.89
C GLU A 86 0.67 0.25 -12.98
N GLU A 87 0.43 -0.38 -11.83
CA GLU A 87 -0.48 0.12 -10.80
C GLU A 87 0.05 1.43 -10.20
N GLU A 88 1.35 1.47 -9.86
CA GLU A 88 2.06 2.69 -9.41
C GLU A 88 1.99 3.83 -10.43
N ALA A 89 2.10 3.52 -11.73
CA ALA A 89 1.98 4.53 -12.77
C ALA A 89 0.58 5.19 -12.79
N ILE A 90 -0.48 4.42 -12.53
CA ILE A 90 -1.85 4.93 -12.43
C ILE A 90 -2.01 5.78 -11.17
N VAL A 91 -1.46 5.35 -10.03
CA VAL A 91 -1.45 6.13 -8.78
C VAL A 91 -0.77 7.48 -8.99
N CYS A 92 0.42 7.47 -9.59
CA CYS A 92 1.17 8.68 -9.94
C CYS A 92 0.37 9.62 -10.85
N PHE A 93 -0.30 9.07 -11.87
CA PHE A 93 -1.17 9.83 -12.77
C PHE A 93 -2.32 10.50 -12.02
N ILE A 94 -2.99 9.79 -11.10
CA ILE A 94 -4.09 10.34 -10.30
C ILE A 94 -3.58 11.47 -9.39
N ILE A 95 -2.47 11.26 -8.69
CA ILE A 95 -1.88 12.28 -7.81
C ILE A 95 -1.48 13.53 -8.60
N TRP A 96 -0.91 13.35 -9.79
CA TRP A 96 -0.55 14.48 -10.66
C TRP A 96 -1.79 15.27 -11.11
N MET A 97 -2.83 14.58 -11.57
CA MET A 97 -4.12 15.17 -11.95
C MET A 97 -4.77 15.96 -10.79
N GLN A 98 -4.71 15.41 -9.57
CA GLN A 98 -5.18 16.10 -8.37
C GLN A 98 -4.36 17.37 -8.09
N LYS A 99 -3.03 17.29 -8.16
CA LYS A 99 -2.14 18.44 -7.91
C LYS A 99 -2.28 19.55 -8.95
N SER A 100 -2.64 19.21 -10.19
CA SER A 100 -2.91 20.20 -11.24
C SER A 100 -4.32 20.82 -11.14
N GLY A 101 -5.11 20.47 -10.14
CA GLY A 101 -6.47 20.98 -9.95
C GLY A 101 -7.51 20.38 -10.91
N LEU A 102 -7.16 19.32 -11.64
CA LEU A 102 -8.03 18.62 -12.58
C LEU A 102 -8.07 17.13 -12.20
N PRO A 103 -8.79 16.75 -11.14
CA PRO A 103 -8.80 15.37 -10.66
C PRO A 103 -9.33 14.42 -11.74
N ALA A 104 -8.65 13.30 -11.95
CA ALA A 104 -9.06 12.28 -12.91
C ALA A 104 -10.40 11.66 -12.49
N SER A 105 -11.32 11.57 -13.43
CA SER A 105 -12.59 10.88 -13.28
C SER A 105 -12.38 9.36 -13.26
N LYS A 106 -13.38 8.64 -12.74
CA LYS A 106 -13.39 7.17 -12.76
C LYS A 106 -13.13 6.60 -14.17
N GLY A 107 -13.78 7.17 -15.20
CA GLY A 107 -13.65 6.70 -16.58
C GLY A 107 -12.23 6.86 -17.09
N GLU A 108 -11.61 8.01 -16.85
CA GLU A 108 -10.21 8.27 -17.24
C GLU A 108 -9.23 7.33 -16.54
N ILE A 109 -9.50 6.96 -15.28
CA ILE A 109 -8.68 6.00 -14.53
C ILE A 109 -8.83 4.58 -15.11
N GLU A 110 -10.06 4.16 -15.43
CA GLU A 110 -10.32 2.88 -16.10
C GLU A 110 -9.68 2.84 -17.50
N ASP A 111 -9.73 3.94 -18.25
CA ASP A 111 -9.13 4.07 -19.58
C ASP A 111 -7.61 4.09 -19.53
N ALA A 112 -6.99 4.74 -18.54
CA ALA A 112 -5.55 4.67 -18.31
C ALA A 112 -5.11 3.23 -18.04
N ALA A 113 -5.84 2.51 -17.19
CA ALA A 113 -5.59 1.10 -16.89
C ALA A 113 -5.75 0.21 -18.13
N ASN A 114 -6.82 0.41 -18.91
CA ASN A 114 -7.06 -0.32 -20.15
C ASN A 114 -5.97 -0.01 -21.19
N THR A 115 -5.53 1.23 -21.29
CA THR A 115 -4.47 1.65 -22.23
C THR A 115 -3.16 0.92 -21.94
N ILE A 116 -2.76 0.85 -20.67
CA ILE A 116 -1.57 0.10 -20.25
C ILE A 116 -1.72 -1.39 -20.62
N ARG A 117 -2.90 -1.98 -20.35
CA ARG A 117 -3.18 -3.39 -20.66
C ARG A 117 -3.14 -3.68 -22.16
N THR A 118 -3.79 -2.87 -22.98
CA THR A 118 -3.84 -3.03 -24.44
C THR A 118 -2.47 -2.87 -25.07
N ARG A 119 -1.60 -1.99 -24.52
CA ARG A 119 -0.21 -1.86 -24.97
C ARG A 119 0.62 -3.10 -24.69
N ARG A 120 0.36 -3.79 -23.58
CA ARG A 120 1.03 -5.05 -23.21
C ARG A 120 0.50 -6.24 -24.00
N ASP A 121 -0.81 -6.33 -24.15
CA ASP A 121 -1.50 -7.38 -24.89
C ASP A 121 -2.70 -6.77 -25.64
N PRO A 122 -2.65 -6.69 -26.99
CA PRO A 122 -3.74 -6.14 -27.80
C PRO A 122 -5.08 -6.88 -27.64
N HIS A 123 -5.08 -8.13 -27.15
CA HIS A 123 -6.29 -8.91 -26.92
C HIS A 123 -6.74 -8.89 -25.45
N ALA A 124 -6.10 -8.08 -24.60
CA ALA A 124 -6.45 -7.95 -23.21
C ALA A 124 -7.89 -7.48 -23.04
N GLN A 125 -8.66 -8.23 -22.25
CA GLN A 125 -10.00 -7.80 -21.87
C GLN A 125 -9.92 -6.54 -20.98
N PRO A 126 -10.90 -5.62 -21.10
CA PRO A 126 -10.98 -4.43 -20.26
C PRO A 126 -11.04 -4.76 -18.77
N VAL A 127 -10.72 -3.77 -17.94
CA VAL A 127 -10.89 -3.86 -16.49
C VAL A 127 -12.34 -4.17 -16.13
N SER A 128 -12.53 -5.05 -15.13
CA SER A 128 -13.87 -5.43 -14.68
C SER A 128 -14.57 -4.25 -14.00
N ARG A 129 -15.91 -4.23 -13.98
CA ARG A 129 -16.71 -3.20 -13.30
C ARG A 129 -16.34 -2.96 -11.82
N MET A 130 -15.86 -3.99 -11.12
CA MET A 130 -15.46 -3.92 -9.70
C MET A 130 -14.00 -3.55 -9.50
N TRP A 131 -13.21 -3.44 -10.57
CA TRP A 131 -11.78 -3.18 -10.50
C TRP A 131 -11.51 -1.83 -9.86
N TYR A 132 -12.15 -0.75 -10.32
CA TYR A 132 -11.96 0.60 -9.78
C TYR A 132 -12.23 0.68 -8.26
N ARG A 133 -13.27 -0.02 -7.79
CA ARG A 133 -13.58 -0.07 -6.36
C ARG A 133 -12.46 -0.72 -5.57
N ARG A 134 -11.98 -1.89 -6.02
CA ARG A 134 -10.88 -2.61 -5.36
C ARG A 134 -9.58 -1.82 -5.40
N PHE A 135 -9.27 -1.22 -6.54
CA PHE A 135 -8.13 -0.32 -6.70
C PHE A 135 -8.17 0.82 -5.67
N ARG A 136 -9.33 1.46 -5.47
CA ARG A 136 -9.48 2.46 -4.41
C ARG A 136 -9.33 1.89 -3.00
N ASP A 137 -9.88 0.70 -2.73
CA ASP A 137 -9.77 0.05 -1.43
C ASP A 137 -8.29 -0.33 -1.12
N ASP A 138 -7.51 -0.67 -2.15
CA ASP A 138 -6.09 -1.01 -2.07
C ASP A 138 -5.18 0.24 -1.98
N HIS A 139 -5.67 1.42 -2.40
CA HIS A 139 -4.94 2.70 -2.43
C HIS A 139 -5.65 3.80 -1.62
N PRO A 140 -5.72 3.66 -0.28
CA PRO A 140 -6.37 4.65 0.59
C PRO A 140 -5.70 6.03 0.54
N GLU A 141 -4.43 6.13 0.13
CA GLU A 141 -3.73 7.38 -0.11
C GLU A 141 -4.37 8.26 -1.19
N LEU A 142 -5.17 7.66 -2.09
CA LEU A 142 -5.93 8.37 -3.12
C LEU A 142 -7.28 8.88 -2.62
N ASP A 143 -7.70 8.51 -1.40
CA ASP A 143 -8.96 8.94 -0.79
C ASP A 143 -8.83 10.37 -0.22
N THR A 144 -8.51 11.32 -1.09
CA THR A 144 -8.42 12.73 -0.72
C THR A 144 -9.80 13.36 -0.80
N SER A 145 -10.29 13.80 0.36
CA SER A 145 -11.50 14.61 0.55
C SER A 145 -11.56 15.73 -0.49
N ILE A 146 -12.63 15.73 -1.29
CA ILE A 146 -13.14 16.81 -2.14
C ILE A 146 -12.21 18.03 -2.16
N LEU A 147 -11.36 18.13 -3.18
CA LEU A 147 -10.69 19.37 -3.54
C LEU A 147 -11.80 20.40 -3.81
N LYS A 148 -12.14 21.22 -2.81
CA LYS A 148 -12.85 22.47 -3.08
C LYS A 148 -12.00 23.17 -4.12
N SER A 149 -12.60 23.58 -5.24
CA SER A 149 -11.96 24.44 -6.23
C SER A 149 -11.45 25.69 -5.49
N LYS A 150 -10.17 25.70 -5.12
CA LYS A 150 -9.51 26.92 -4.69
C LYS A 150 -9.25 27.70 -5.98
N GLU A 151 -9.81 28.89 -6.07
CA GLU A 151 -9.51 29.83 -7.15
C GLU A 151 -7.98 29.97 -7.26
N ALA A 152 -7.41 29.88 -8.46
CA ALA A 152 -5.97 29.97 -8.69
C ALA A 152 -5.34 31.25 -8.07
N ALA A 153 -6.11 32.35 -8.04
CA ALA A 153 -5.72 33.60 -7.37
C ALA A 153 -5.48 33.47 -5.85
N ARG A 154 -6.03 32.43 -5.20
CA ARG A 154 -5.78 32.13 -3.79
C ARG A 154 -4.52 31.26 -3.58
N TYR A 155 -3.98 30.64 -4.63
CA TYR A 155 -2.78 29.82 -4.55
C TYR A 155 -1.53 30.70 -4.39
N ASP A 156 -1.41 31.75 -5.20
CA ASP A 156 -0.32 32.73 -5.11
C ASP A 156 -0.31 33.49 -3.77
N TYR A 157 -1.47 33.58 -3.10
CA TYR A 157 -1.60 34.25 -1.80
C TYR A 157 -1.01 33.43 -0.64
N GLU A 158 -0.97 32.10 -0.73
CA GLU A 158 -0.49 31.24 0.37
C GLU A 158 1.04 31.32 0.56
N GLU A 159 1.81 31.71 -0.46
CA GLU A 159 3.28 31.77 -0.34
C GLU A 159 3.79 33.12 0.21
N ALA A 160 2.99 34.19 0.11
CA ALA A 160 3.39 35.55 0.54
C ALA A 160 2.50 36.15 1.67
N GLY A 161 1.24 35.75 1.81
CA GLY A 161 0.25 36.45 2.65
C GLY A 161 -0.16 35.76 3.95
N VAL A 162 0.32 34.54 4.23
CA VAL A 162 -0.14 33.74 5.38
C VAL A 162 0.22 34.39 6.72
N GLU A 163 1.45 34.89 6.85
CA GLU A 163 1.90 35.48 8.11
C GLU A 163 1.24 36.85 8.36
N GLU A 164 1.05 37.65 7.31
CA GLU A 164 0.28 38.89 7.39
C GLU A 164 -1.19 38.63 7.77
N THR A 165 -1.80 37.59 7.21
CA THR A 165 -3.17 37.17 7.54
C THR A 165 -3.30 36.78 9.01
N LYS A 166 -2.38 35.96 9.51
CA LYS A 166 -2.34 35.58 10.94
C LYS A 166 -2.20 36.80 11.84
N GLN A 167 -1.31 37.72 11.47
CA GLN A 167 -1.07 38.92 12.24
C GLN A 167 -2.28 39.86 12.23
N TRP A 168 -2.99 39.96 11.10
CA TRP A 168 -4.24 40.70 11.00
C TRP A 168 -5.32 40.12 11.92
N PHE A 169 -5.55 38.79 11.88
CA PHE A 169 -6.53 38.14 12.77
C PHE A 169 -6.17 38.31 14.25
N LYS A 170 -4.88 38.24 14.59
CA LYS A 170 -4.42 38.49 15.96
C LYS A 170 -4.79 39.91 16.43
N ARG A 171 -4.49 40.93 15.62
CA ARG A 171 -4.85 42.34 15.93
C ARG A 171 -6.36 42.52 16.03
N LEU A 172 -7.13 41.89 15.14
CA LEU A 172 -8.58 41.92 15.19
C LEU A 172 -9.12 41.33 16.50
N SER A 173 -8.62 40.17 16.92
CA SER A 173 -9.00 39.55 18.20
C SER A 173 -8.66 40.43 19.40
N GLU A 174 -7.50 41.09 19.40
CA GLU A 174 -7.10 42.04 20.45
C GLU A 174 -8.07 43.23 20.55
N VAL A 175 -8.48 43.80 19.41
CA VAL A 175 -9.45 44.91 19.35
C VAL A 175 -10.83 44.46 19.84
N ILE A 176 -11.34 43.32 19.36
CA ILE A 176 -12.62 42.75 19.80
C ILE A 176 -12.63 42.56 21.32
N THR A 177 -11.55 42.02 21.88
CA THR A 177 -11.43 41.81 23.33
C THR A 177 -11.36 43.13 24.11
N ARG A 178 -10.56 44.09 23.61
CA ARG A 178 -10.36 45.39 24.27
C ARG A 178 -11.66 46.19 24.38
N TYR A 179 -12.47 46.17 23.33
CA TYR A 179 -13.72 46.92 23.27
C TYR A 179 -14.95 46.09 23.65
N ARG A 180 -14.76 44.81 24.04
CA ARG A 180 -15.83 43.86 24.39
C ARG A 180 -16.91 43.73 23.31
N ILE A 181 -16.48 43.74 22.06
CA ILE A 181 -17.37 43.66 20.90
C ILE A 181 -17.95 42.25 20.84
N GLY A 182 -19.28 42.15 20.93
CA GLY A 182 -20.01 40.89 20.85
C GLY A 182 -20.28 40.46 19.42
N ALA A 183 -20.69 39.20 19.23
CA ALA A 183 -21.08 38.69 17.91
C ALA A 183 -22.25 39.48 17.28
N SER A 184 -23.13 40.06 18.11
CA SER A 184 -24.24 40.93 17.68
C SER A 184 -23.79 42.27 17.09
N GLU A 185 -22.53 42.65 17.29
CA GLU A 185 -21.95 43.92 16.82
C GLU A 185 -21.00 43.71 15.63
N CYS A 186 -20.78 42.45 15.23
CA CYS A 186 -19.96 42.07 14.08
C CYS A 186 -20.83 41.92 12.83
N TRP A 187 -20.98 43.00 12.07
CA TRP A 187 -21.70 43.01 10.80
C TRP A 187 -20.76 42.69 9.64
N ASN A 188 -21.14 41.76 8.76
CA ASN A 188 -20.43 41.46 7.52
C ASN A 188 -21.21 42.00 6.32
N ALA A 189 -20.50 42.52 5.32
CA ALA A 189 -21.09 42.96 4.06
C ALA A 189 -20.19 42.50 2.90
N ASP A 190 -20.78 41.79 1.95
CA ASP A 190 -20.15 41.38 0.71
C ASP A 190 -21.11 41.55 -0.47
N GLN A 191 -20.56 41.57 -1.68
CA GLN A 191 -21.35 41.64 -2.91
C GLN A 191 -21.45 40.23 -3.51
N ALA A 192 -22.67 39.73 -3.67
CA ALA A 192 -22.94 38.51 -4.41
C ALA A 192 -23.40 38.87 -5.84
N GLY A 193 -22.75 38.31 -6.85
CA GLY A 193 -23.19 38.47 -8.23
C GLY A 193 -24.54 37.80 -8.47
N ILE A 194 -25.49 38.54 -9.05
CA ILE A 194 -26.78 37.99 -9.50
C ILE A 194 -26.64 37.70 -11.00
N ARG A 195 -26.98 36.47 -11.42
CA ARG A 195 -27.15 36.16 -12.84
C ARG A 195 -28.56 36.60 -13.24
N VAL A 196 -28.66 37.48 -14.25
CA VAL A 196 -29.92 37.91 -14.87
C VAL A 196 -30.17 37.07 -16.13
#